data_AF-A0AA86ENF1-F1
#
_entry.id   AF-A0AA86ENF1-F1
#
_cell.length_a   1.000
_cell.length_b   1.000
_cell.length_c   1.000
_cell.angle_alpha   90.00
_cell.angle_beta   90.00
_cell.angle_gamma   90.00
#
_symmetry.space_group_name_H-M   'P 1'
#
loop_
_entity.id
_entity.type
_entity.pdbx_description
1 polymer ?
#
loop_
_entity_poly.entity_id
_entity_poly.type
_entity_poly.pdbx_seq_one_letter_code
_entity_poly.pdbx_strand_id
1 'polypeptide(L)'
;MKKDLLSSIIIAMLMTAGLSACDEKKADEQPVAQSADSSASNTQSTSAESADANDVLNQKLNVYIDCYNNLQAGIYRAVNRYANTFDDFRTGPTGKEDDPSPLVPVYPALIQDCRKDIKAAAELKPAFASLDSAALAFINAAGPLAETINSMNKYYDQDNFKDDAFAGAKAFHKTFIKQFDEFDPIARRDYHYEWAACG
;
A
#
# COMPACT_ATOMS: atom_id res chain seq x y z
N MET A 1 1.61 -55.06 -19.68
CA MET A 1 2.59 -54.91 -20.78
C MET A 1 2.77 -53.42 -21.00
N LYS A 2 3.91 -52.74 -20.97
CA LYS A 2 5.35 -53.04 -20.80
C LYS A 2 5.93 -51.89 -19.93
N LYS A 3 6.95 -52.22 -19.14
CA LYS A 3 7.78 -51.27 -18.39
C LYS A 3 8.96 -50.91 -19.28
N ASP A 4 9.36 -49.63 -19.32
CA ASP A 4 10.70 -49.25 -19.79
C ASP A 4 11.48 -48.60 -18.65
N LEU A 5 12.70 -49.09 -18.50
CA LEU A 5 13.58 -49.04 -17.33
C LEU A 5 14.94 -48.49 -17.81
N LEU A 6 15.54 -47.60 -17.00
CA LEU A 6 16.98 -47.32 -16.83
C LEU A 6 17.78 -46.64 -17.97
N SER A 7 18.54 -45.58 -17.64
CA SER A 7 19.94 -45.74 -17.22
C SER A 7 20.60 -44.41 -16.81
N SER A 8 21.26 -44.45 -15.66
CA SER A 8 22.09 -43.42 -15.01
C SER A 8 23.40 -43.13 -15.73
N ILE A 9 23.94 -41.90 -15.61
CA ILE A 9 25.38 -41.65 -15.44
C ILE A 9 25.58 -40.53 -14.40
N ILE A 10 26.40 -40.85 -13.40
CA ILE A 10 26.94 -40.02 -12.33
C ILE A 10 28.21 -39.33 -12.85
N ILE A 11 28.38 -38.02 -12.64
CA ILE A 11 29.71 -37.39 -12.58
C ILE A 11 29.77 -36.44 -11.38
N ALA A 12 30.86 -36.60 -10.65
CA ALA A 12 31.15 -36.17 -9.31
C ALA A 12 31.50 -34.68 -9.13
N MET A 13 31.17 -34.19 -7.94
CA MET A 13 31.84 -33.23 -7.06
C MET A 13 32.94 -32.31 -7.61
N LEU A 14 32.83 -31.02 -7.26
CA LEU A 14 33.95 -30.22 -6.79
C LEU A 14 33.48 -29.28 -5.67
N MET A 15 33.85 -29.64 -4.44
CA MET A 15 33.81 -28.78 -3.27
C MET A 15 35.06 -27.90 -3.30
N THR A 16 34.90 -26.59 -3.15
CA THR A 16 35.96 -25.70 -2.66
C THR A 16 35.42 -24.85 -1.53
N ALA A 17 35.97 -25.09 -0.34
CA ALA A 17 35.80 -24.30 0.85
C ALA A 17 36.59 -22.99 0.72
N GLY A 18 35.96 -21.88 1.11
CA GLY A 18 36.61 -20.60 1.37
C GLY A 18 36.09 -20.07 2.70
N LEU A 19 36.78 -20.40 3.78
CA LEU A 19 36.69 -19.70 5.06
C LEU A 19 37.63 -18.48 4.96
N SER A 20 37.10 -17.27 5.04
CA SER A 20 37.89 -16.09 5.38
C SER A 20 37.28 -15.45 6.61
N ALA A 21 38.08 -15.46 7.68
CA ALA A 21 37.77 -14.98 9.01
C ALA A 21 37.49 -13.47 9.04
N CYS A 22 36.59 -13.09 9.95
CA CYS A 22 36.53 -11.75 10.52
C CYS A 22 37.63 -11.64 11.59
N ASP A 23 38.52 -10.65 11.48
CA ASP A 23 39.30 -10.18 12.62
C ASP A 23 39.56 -8.67 12.50
N GLU A 24 39.61 -8.02 13.67
CA GLU A 24 39.51 -6.58 13.92
C GLU A 24 40.87 -5.87 13.98
N LYS A 25 40.85 -4.56 13.72
CA LYS A 25 41.72 -3.49 14.25
C LYS A 25 43.26 -3.57 14.06
N LYS A 26 43.82 -2.54 13.41
CA LYS A 26 44.43 -1.36 14.08
C LYS A 26 44.94 -0.30 13.07
N ALA A 27 44.95 0.93 13.57
CA ALA A 27 45.43 2.16 12.93
C ALA A 27 46.95 2.17 12.70
N ASP A 28 47.41 2.97 11.73
CA ASP A 28 48.56 3.85 11.91
C ASP A 28 48.57 5.00 10.87
N GLU A 29 49.13 6.12 11.33
CA GLU A 29 49.09 7.46 10.78
C GLU A 29 49.93 7.70 9.50
N GLN A 30 49.54 8.80 8.84
CA GLN A 30 50.18 9.57 7.78
C GLN A 30 51.67 9.92 8.04
N PRO A 31 52.46 10.27 7.00
CA PRO A 31 52.57 11.70 6.69
C PRO A 31 52.64 12.09 5.19
N VAL A 32 51.95 13.21 4.95
CA VAL A 32 52.12 14.35 4.03
C VAL A 32 53.20 14.33 2.93
N ALA A 33 52.79 14.62 1.68
CA ALA A 33 53.46 15.58 0.80
C ALA A 33 52.47 16.21 -0.19
N GLN A 34 52.29 17.53 -0.08
CA GLN A 34 51.60 18.39 -1.03
C GLN A 34 52.37 18.50 -2.35
N SER A 35 51.66 18.62 -3.47
CA SER A 35 51.90 19.67 -4.45
C SER A 35 50.62 19.93 -5.24
N ALA A 36 50.22 21.20 -5.23
CA ALA A 36 49.12 21.74 -6.00
C ALA A 36 49.53 21.89 -7.47
N ASP A 37 48.60 21.63 -8.38
CA ASP A 37 48.33 22.62 -9.42
C ASP A 37 46.83 22.63 -9.74
N SER A 38 46.33 23.82 -9.93
CA SER A 38 44.94 24.17 -10.10
C SER A 38 44.54 23.97 -11.55
N SER A 39 43.40 23.35 -11.78
CA SER A 39 42.56 23.79 -12.90
C SER A 39 41.11 23.56 -12.55
N ALA A 40 40.47 24.67 -12.16
CA ALA A 40 39.06 24.76 -11.93
C ALA A 40 38.30 24.31 -13.19
N SER A 41 37.49 23.26 -13.04
CA SER A 41 36.26 23.14 -13.81
C SER A 41 35.13 23.16 -12.80
N ASN A 42 34.54 24.35 -12.67
CA ASN A 42 33.43 24.64 -11.80
C ASN A 42 32.20 23.86 -12.28
N THR A 43 31.98 22.67 -11.70
CA THR A 43 30.66 22.01 -11.66
C THR A 43 30.27 21.90 -10.21
N GLN A 44 30.01 23.05 -9.58
CA GLN A 44 29.53 23.12 -8.21
C GLN A 44 28.22 23.91 -8.17
N SER A 45 27.20 23.36 -8.84
CA SER A 45 25.80 23.76 -8.65
C SER A 45 24.87 22.58 -8.37
N THR A 46 25.33 21.33 -8.48
CA THR A 46 24.46 20.14 -8.35
C THR A 46 24.22 19.69 -6.91
N SER A 47 25.11 20.00 -5.95
CA SER A 47 25.00 19.44 -4.60
C SER A 47 23.89 20.05 -3.74
N ALA A 48 23.68 21.37 -3.78
CA ALA A 48 22.65 22.03 -2.97
C ALA A 48 21.23 21.80 -3.53
N GLU A 49 21.08 21.81 -4.85
CA GLU A 49 19.82 21.53 -5.55
C GLU A 49 19.41 20.04 -5.41
N SER A 50 20.37 19.12 -5.38
CA SER A 50 20.10 17.70 -5.08
C SER A 50 19.73 17.44 -3.62
N ALA A 51 20.24 18.23 -2.67
CA ALA A 51 19.85 18.13 -1.26
C ALA A 51 18.40 18.59 -1.06
N ASP A 52 18.02 19.72 -1.65
CA ASP A 52 16.64 20.24 -1.65
C ASP A 52 15.64 19.27 -2.32
N ALA A 53 16.04 18.64 -3.44
CA ALA A 53 15.22 17.62 -4.09
C ALA A 53 14.97 16.38 -3.21
N ASN A 54 15.99 15.93 -2.47
CA ASN A 54 15.85 14.80 -1.54
C ASN A 54 14.99 15.16 -0.32
N ASP A 55 15.12 16.38 0.20
CA ASP A 55 14.29 16.85 1.31
C ASP A 55 12.81 16.90 0.92
N VAL A 56 12.50 17.41 -0.27
CA VAL A 56 11.14 17.45 -0.81
C VAL A 56 10.60 16.04 -1.09
N LEU A 57 11.44 15.14 -1.62
CA LEU A 57 11.07 13.75 -1.82
C LEU A 57 10.69 13.09 -0.49
N ASN A 58 11.52 13.26 0.55
CA ASN A 58 11.26 12.72 1.89
C ASN A 58 9.98 13.30 2.49
N GLN A 59 9.74 14.60 2.33
CA GLN A 59 8.51 15.24 2.79
C GLN A 59 7.26 14.65 2.10
N LYS A 60 7.30 14.47 0.77
CA LYS A 60 6.22 13.82 0.01
C LYS A 60 5.99 12.38 0.49
N LEU A 61 7.07 11.60 0.60
CA LEU A 61 7.00 10.20 1.03
C LEU A 61 6.41 10.05 2.43
N ASN A 62 6.81 10.88 3.39
CA ASN A 62 6.28 10.83 4.76
C ASN A 62 4.75 11.04 4.75
N VAL A 63 4.26 12.08 4.06
CA VAL A 63 2.83 12.36 3.95
C VAL A 63 2.09 11.20 3.28
N TYR A 64 2.62 10.70 2.15
CA TYR A 64 1.97 9.63 1.40
C TYR A 64 1.94 8.32 2.21
N ILE A 65 3.05 7.93 2.83
CA ILE A 65 3.16 6.73 3.66
C ILE A 65 2.23 6.80 4.86
N ASP A 66 2.18 7.93 5.56
CA ASP A 66 1.29 8.10 6.72
C ASP A 66 -0.18 7.92 6.32
N CYS A 67 -0.58 8.47 5.18
CA CYS A 67 -1.93 8.31 4.67
C CYS A 67 -2.26 6.89 4.25
N TYR A 68 -1.33 6.20 3.57
CA TYR A 68 -1.50 4.80 3.25
C TYR A 68 -1.63 3.97 4.54
N ASN A 69 -0.68 4.08 5.47
CA ASN A 69 -0.66 3.27 6.69
C ASN A 69 -1.94 3.40 7.53
N ASN A 70 -2.49 4.60 7.64
CA ASN A 70 -3.68 4.85 8.47
C ASN A 70 -4.98 4.58 7.71
N LEU A 71 -5.18 5.18 6.54
CA LEU A 71 -6.45 5.10 5.82
C LEU A 71 -6.65 3.73 5.18
N GLN A 72 -5.61 3.16 4.57
CA GLN A 72 -5.69 1.84 3.95
C GLN A 72 -6.01 0.75 4.98
N ALA A 73 -5.34 0.78 6.13
CA ALA A 73 -5.59 -0.19 7.21
C ALA A 73 -7.03 -0.08 7.73
N GLY A 74 -7.55 1.14 7.89
CA GLY A 74 -8.94 1.38 8.28
C GLY A 74 -9.94 0.81 7.28
N ILE A 75 -9.72 1.07 5.98
CA ILE A 75 -10.57 0.54 4.90
C ILE A 75 -10.53 -0.99 4.87
N TYR A 76 -9.36 -1.62 4.84
CA TYR A 76 -9.28 -3.08 4.78
C TYR A 76 -9.83 -3.76 6.03
N ARG A 77 -9.71 -3.15 7.22
CA ARG A 77 -10.37 -3.66 8.42
C ARG A 77 -11.89 -3.71 8.24
N ALA A 78 -12.49 -2.63 7.71
CA ALA A 78 -13.92 -2.57 7.46
C ALA A 78 -14.36 -3.54 6.36
N VAL A 79 -13.62 -3.60 5.24
CA VAL A 79 -13.88 -4.53 4.13
C VAL A 79 -13.81 -5.98 4.61
N ASN A 80 -12.77 -6.35 5.38
CA ASN A 80 -12.64 -7.71 5.89
C ASN A 80 -13.78 -8.08 6.82
N ARG A 81 -14.24 -7.15 7.69
CA ARG A 81 -15.40 -7.42 8.53
C ARG A 81 -16.66 -7.65 7.69
N TYR A 82 -16.86 -6.81 6.67
CA TYR A 82 -18.00 -6.91 5.77
C TYR A 82 -17.99 -8.25 5.01
N ALA A 83 -16.85 -8.62 4.43
CA ALA A 83 -16.65 -9.87 3.70
C ALA A 83 -16.90 -11.12 4.56
N ASN A 84 -16.52 -11.08 5.85
CA ASN A 84 -16.76 -12.21 6.76
C ASN A 84 -18.18 -12.26 7.33
N THR A 85 -19.03 -11.27 7.04
CA THR A 85 -20.42 -11.23 7.57
C THR A 85 -21.40 -11.94 6.64
N PHE A 86 -21.13 -11.97 5.33
CA PHE A 86 -22.01 -12.56 4.33
C PHE A 86 -21.35 -13.80 3.73
N ASP A 87 -22.17 -14.77 3.32
CA ASP A 87 -21.69 -16.02 2.72
C ASP A 87 -20.81 -15.79 1.49
N ASP A 88 -21.17 -14.79 0.68
CA ASP A 88 -20.40 -14.39 -0.49
C ASP A 88 -20.24 -12.86 -0.53
N PHE A 89 -18.99 -12.42 -0.59
CA PHE A 89 -18.63 -11.00 -0.58
C PHE A 89 -19.14 -10.25 -1.80
N ARG A 90 -19.32 -10.90 -2.95
CA ARG A 90 -19.66 -10.24 -4.22
C ARG A 90 -21.16 -10.06 -4.41
N THR A 91 -21.96 -10.88 -3.77
CA THR A 91 -23.44 -10.84 -3.79
C THR A 91 -23.99 -10.04 -2.60
N GLY A 92 -23.33 -10.12 -1.44
CA GLY A 92 -23.67 -9.32 -0.27
C GLY A 92 -24.97 -9.72 0.43
N PRO A 93 -25.70 -8.76 1.06
CA PRO A 93 -26.85 -9.05 1.90
C PRO A 93 -28.02 -9.65 1.12
N THR A 94 -28.53 -10.78 1.58
CA THR A 94 -29.68 -11.48 0.99
C THR A 94 -31.01 -10.93 1.50
N GLY A 95 -31.02 -10.33 2.68
CA GLY A 95 -32.21 -9.92 3.43
C GLY A 95 -32.82 -11.02 4.29
N LYS A 96 -32.06 -12.10 4.53
CA LYS A 96 -32.42 -13.21 5.42
C LYS A 96 -31.54 -13.25 6.67
N GLU A 97 -30.59 -12.34 6.77
CA GLU A 97 -29.71 -12.19 7.92
C GLU A 97 -30.52 -11.62 9.09
N ASP A 98 -30.40 -12.21 10.28
CA ASP A 98 -31.23 -11.83 11.42
C ASP A 98 -30.92 -10.41 11.93
N ASP A 99 -29.65 -10.13 12.26
CA ASP A 99 -29.21 -8.85 12.83
C ASP A 99 -27.73 -8.56 12.50
N PRO A 100 -27.38 -8.32 11.23
CA PRO A 100 -26.00 -8.13 10.85
C PRO A 100 -25.46 -6.76 11.29
N SER A 101 -24.29 -6.76 11.93
CA SER A 101 -23.42 -5.58 12.06
C SER A 101 -22.15 -5.88 11.28
N PRO A 102 -22.05 -5.51 9.99
CA PRO A 102 -20.97 -5.98 9.13
C PRO A 102 -19.76 -5.04 9.10
N LEU A 103 -19.84 -3.83 9.65
CA LEU A 103 -18.85 -2.77 9.42
C LEU A 103 -18.29 -2.18 10.69
N VAL A 104 -17.09 -1.64 10.58
CA VAL A 104 -16.52 -0.71 11.56
C VAL A 104 -16.26 0.61 10.83
N PRO A 105 -16.46 1.76 11.47
CA PRO A 105 -16.27 3.03 10.80
C PRO A 105 -14.77 3.30 10.54
N VAL A 106 -14.51 4.05 9.47
CA VAL A 106 -13.22 4.69 9.19
C VAL A 106 -13.29 6.12 9.71
N TYR A 107 -12.31 6.54 10.51
CA TYR A 107 -12.38 7.85 11.18
C TYR A 107 -12.47 9.01 10.17
N PRO A 108 -13.52 9.86 10.18
CA PRO A 108 -13.71 10.89 9.17
C PRO A 108 -12.57 11.90 9.05
N ALA A 109 -11.90 12.23 10.17
CA ALA A 109 -10.78 13.17 10.12
C ALA A 109 -9.60 12.59 9.30
N LEU A 110 -9.30 11.30 9.41
CA LEU A 110 -8.23 10.67 8.61
C LEU A 110 -8.49 10.83 7.11
N ILE A 111 -9.75 10.76 6.67
CA ILE A 111 -10.11 10.93 5.26
C ILE A 111 -9.83 12.37 4.82
N GLN A 112 -10.27 13.36 5.61
CA GLN A 112 -10.13 14.78 5.27
C GLN A 112 -8.67 15.25 5.35
N ASP A 113 -7.96 14.85 6.39
CA ASP A 113 -6.55 15.15 6.61
C ASP A 113 -5.73 14.58 5.45
N CYS A 114 -5.95 13.31 5.07
CA CYS A 114 -5.23 12.73 3.94
C CYS A 114 -5.52 13.37 2.59
N ARG A 115 -6.78 13.75 2.31
CA ARG A 115 -7.13 14.52 1.11
C ARG A 115 -6.37 15.85 1.04
N LYS A 116 -6.34 16.56 2.16
CA LYS A 116 -5.66 17.86 2.27
C LYS A 116 -4.15 17.69 2.12
N ASP A 117 -3.56 16.78 2.88
CA ASP A 117 -2.11 16.66 2.99
C ASP A 117 -1.49 16.07 1.73
N ILE A 118 -2.11 15.05 1.11
CA ILE A 118 -1.66 14.51 -0.18
C ILE A 118 -1.69 15.59 -1.26
N LYS A 119 -2.76 16.39 -1.33
CA LYS A 119 -2.87 17.48 -2.31
C LYS A 119 -1.77 18.51 -2.11
N ALA A 120 -1.54 18.94 -0.86
CA ALA A 120 -0.49 19.90 -0.55
C ALA A 120 0.91 19.36 -0.87
N ALA A 121 1.18 18.11 -0.50
CA ALA A 121 2.46 17.47 -0.80
C ALA A 121 2.71 17.31 -2.31
N ALA A 122 1.67 17.01 -3.10
CA ALA A 122 1.78 16.88 -4.56
C ALA A 122 2.19 18.19 -5.26
N GLU A 123 1.89 19.34 -4.65
CA GLU A 123 2.22 20.67 -5.19
C GLU A 123 3.68 21.10 -4.90
N LEU A 124 4.38 20.41 -3.99
CA LEU A 124 5.79 20.69 -3.66
C LEU A 124 6.72 20.49 -4.87
N LYS A 125 7.80 21.27 -4.90
CA LYS A 125 8.82 21.27 -5.97
C LYS A 125 10.16 20.77 -5.43
N PRO A 126 10.93 19.97 -6.20
CA PRO A 126 10.61 19.48 -7.55
C PRO A 126 9.46 18.45 -7.54
N ALA A 127 8.79 18.33 -8.69
CA ALA A 127 7.68 17.39 -8.85
C ALA A 127 8.22 15.97 -9.07
N PHE A 128 7.57 14.98 -8.46
CA PHE A 128 7.85 13.57 -8.68
C PHE A 128 6.60 12.94 -9.30
N ALA A 129 6.38 13.22 -10.59
CA ALA A 129 5.09 13.04 -11.26
C ALA A 129 4.45 11.66 -11.05
N SER A 130 5.22 10.57 -11.16
CA SER A 130 4.71 9.22 -10.94
C SER A 130 4.31 8.96 -9.49
N LEU A 131 5.09 9.46 -8.53
CA LEU A 131 4.80 9.33 -7.10
C LEU A 131 3.57 10.17 -6.71
N ASP A 132 3.54 11.42 -7.13
CA ASP A 132 2.44 12.35 -6.88
C ASP A 132 1.14 11.82 -7.51
N SER A 133 1.19 11.30 -8.73
CA SER A 133 0.04 10.68 -9.40
C SER A 133 -0.47 9.45 -8.66
N ALA A 134 0.42 8.61 -8.12
CA ALA A 134 0.02 7.42 -7.36
C ALA A 134 -0.67 7.78 -6.03
N ALA A 135 -0.12 8.76 -5.31
CA ALA A 135 -0.73 9.25 -4.06
C ALA A 135 -2.10 9.88 -4.29
N LEU A 136 -2.23 10.69 -5.35
CA LEU A 136 -3.52 11.29 -5.74
C LEU A 136 -4.53 10.23 -6.20
N ALA A 137 -4.11 9.22 -6.97
CA ALA A 137 -4.97 8.12 -7.36
C ALA A 137 -5.51 7.35 -6.14
N PHE A 138 -4.64 7.07 -5.17
CA PHE A 138 -5.04 6.41 -3.93
C PHE A 138 -6.12 7.18 -3.18
N ILE A 139 -5.92 8.47 -2.89
CA ILE A 139 -6.89 9.21 -2.07
C ILE A 139 -8.21 9.47 -2.81
N ASN A 140 -8.17 9.58 -4.13
CA ASN A 140 -9.37 9.71 -4.96
C ASN A 140 -10.23 8.44 -4.96
N ALA A 141 -9.63 7.25 -4.78
CA ALA A 141 -10.37 5.99 -4.66
C ALA A 141 -10.71 5.65 -3.20
N ALA A 142 -9.76 5.85 -2.27
CA ALA A 142 -9.91 5.53 -0.86
C ALA A 142 -10.96 6.40 -0.16
N GLY A 143 -11.01 7.69 -0.47
CA GLY A 143 -11.92 8.64 0.18
C GLY A 143 -13.40 8.27 0.00
N PRO A 144 -13.91 8.14 -1.23
CA PRO A 144 -15.31 7.76 -1.49
C PRO A 144 -15.70 6.41 -0.89
N LEU A 145 -14.80 5.42 -0.93
CA LEU A 145 -15.03 4.11 -0.32
C LEU A 145 -15.16 4.22 1.20
N ALA A 146 -14.26 4.94 1.86
CA ALA A 146 -14.32 5.16 3.31
C ALA A 146 -15.59 5.92 3.76
N GLU A 147 -16.04 6.90 2.97
CA GLU A 147 -17.30 7.61 3.22
C GLU A 147 -18.53 6.70 3.07
N THR A 148 -18.49 5.78 2.10
CA THR A 148 -19.54 4.79 1.89
C THR A 148 -19.55 3.76 3.02
N ILE A 149 -18.39 3.27 3.46
CA ILE A 149 -18.24 2.43 4.65
C ILE A 149 -18.89 3.08 5.86
N ASN A 150 -18.63 4.36 6.11
CA ASN A 150 -19.21 5.09 7.24
C ASN A 150 -20.73 5.24 7.12
N SER A 151 -21.22 5.51 5.92
CA SER A 151 -22.65 5.63 5.66
C SER A 151 -23.38 4.30 5.87
N MET A 152 -22.77 3.20 5.41
CA MET A 152 -23.25 1.85 5.63
C MET A 152 -23.20 1.48 7.12
N ASN A 153 -22.09 1.75 7.82
CA ASN A 153 -21.96 1.50 9.25
C ASN A 153 -23.10 2.18 10.01
N LYS A 154 -23.35 3.46 9.74
CA LYS A 154 -24.48 4.19 10.32
C LYS A 154 -25.84 3.55 9.99
N TYR A 155 -26.04 3.09 8.76
CA TYR A 155 -27.28 2.44 8.35
C TYR A 155 -27.56 1.15 9.13
N TYR A 156 -26.53 0.30 9.33
CA TYR A 156 -26.66 -0.92 10.14
C TYR A 156 -26.78 -0.60 11.64
N ASP A 157 -25.99 0.34 12.18
CA ASP A 157 -26.06 0.74 13.59
C ASP A 157 -27.42 1.33 13.99
N GLN A 158 -28.14 1.91 13.02
CA GLN A 158 -29.48 2.47 13.20
C GLN A 158 -30.60 1.46 12.94
N ASP A 159 -30.28 0.20 12.65
CA ASP A 159 -31.26 -0.84 12.32
C ASP A 159 -32.16 -0.53 11.10
N ASN A 160 -31.77 0.41 10.24
CA ASN A 160 -32.58 0.85 9.10
C ASN A 160 -32.90 -0.28 8.10
N PHE A 161 -32.12 -1.37 8.11
CA PHE A 161 -32.39 -2.58 7.31
C PHE A 161 -33.65 -3.33 7.75
N LYS A 162 -34.06 -3.20 9.01
CA LYS A 162 -35.31 -3.76 9.53
C LYS A 162 -36.51 -3.00 8.97
N ASP A 163 -36.38 -1.70 8.78
CA ASP A 163 -37.44 -0.83 8.29
C ASP A 163 -37.66 -0.93 6.78
N ASP A 164 -36.58 -1.13 6.01
CA ASP A 164 -36.62 -1.15 4.55
C ASP A 164 -36.46 -2.54 3.92
N ALA A 165 -36.53 -3.59 4.74
CA ALA A 165 -36.32 -4.99 4.33
C ALA A 165 -35.03 -5.17 3.50
N PHE A 166 -33.92 -4.59 3.97
CA PHE A 166 -32.59 -4.60 3.34
C PHE A 166 -32.51 -3.89 1.97
N ALA A 167 -33.47 -3.05 1.60
CA ALA A 167 -33.41 -2.32 0.34
C ALA A 167 -32.19 -1.40 0.29
N GLY A 168 -31.94 -0.64 1.36
CA GLY A 168 -30.76 0.21 1.52
C GLY A 168 -29.47 -0.60 1.56
N ALA A 169 -29.45 -1.71 2.30
CA ALA A 169 -28.30 -2.62 2.39
C ALA A 169 -27.82 -3.09 1.01
N LYS A 170 -28.76 -3.52 0.15
CA LYS A 170 -28.48 -3.99 -1.22
C LYS A 170 -28.05 -2.86 -2.14
N ALA A 171 -28.62 -1.67 -1.99
CA ALA A 171 -28.21 -0.49 -2.75
C ALA A 171 -26.78 -0.07 -2.38
N PHE A 172 -26.48 0.00 -1.09
CA PHE A 172 -25.14 0.28 -0.58
C PHE A 172 -24.12 -0.75 -1.04
N HIS A 173 -24.48 -2.04 -1.00
CA HIS A 173 -23.59 -3.12 -1.44
C HIS A 173 -23.08 -2.90 -2.88
N LYS A 174 -23.96 -2.53 -3.81
CA LYS A 174 -23.57 -2.24 -5.20
C LYS A 174 -22.56 -1.09 -5.30
N THR A 175 -22.81 -0.01 -4.56
CA THR A 175 -21.89 1.15 -4.52
C THR A 175 -20.56 0.76 -3.91
N PHE A 176 -20.59 0.04 -2.80
CA PHE A 176 -19.41 -0.43 -2.06
C PHE A 176 -18.53 -1.33 -2.93
N ILE A 177 -19.09 -2.35 -3.60
CA ILE A 177 -18.31 -3.24 -4.47
C ILE A 177 -17.67 -2.48 -5.63
N LYS A 178 -18.43 -1.58 -6.27
CA LYS A 178 -17.88 -0.74 -7.35
C LYS A 178 -16.68 0.08 -6.86
N GLN A 179 -16.82 0.78 -5.74
CA GLN A 179 -15.74 1.60 -5.19
C GLN A 179 -14.56 0.75 -4.70
N PHE A 180 -14.84 -0.44 -4.18
CA PHE A 180 -13.81 -1.38 -3.77
C PHE A 180 -13.00 -1.90 -4.97
N ASP A 181 -13.66 -2.24 -6.07
CA ASP A 181 -12.99 -2.68 -7.31
C ASP A 181 -12.15 -1.56 -7.94
N GLU A 182 -12.50 -0.29 -7.71
CA GLU A 182 -11.67 0.87 -8.09
C GLU A 182 -10.48 1.08 -7.13
N PHE A 183 -10.70 0.94 -5.82
CA PHE A 183 -9.71 1.17 -4.77
C PHE A 183 -8.65 0.08 -4.69
N ASP A 184 -9.08 -1.18 -4.67
CA ASP A 184 -8.27 -2.32 -4.32
C ASP A 184 -7.02 -2.50 -5.21
N PRO A 185 -7.10 -2.42 -6.55
CA PRO A 185 -5.90 -2.50 -7.39
C PRO A 185 -4.94 -1.31 -7.21
N ILE A 186 -5.40 -0.16 -6.69
CA ILE A 186 -4.56 1.02 -6.43
C ILE A 186 -3.86 0.89 -5.08
N ALA A 187 -4.58 0.42 -4.06
CA ALA A 187 -4.08 0.31 -2.69
C ALA A 187 -3.25 -0.95 -2.44
N ARG A 188 -3.40 -1.97 -3.30
CA ARG A 188 -2.51 -3.11 -3.32
C ARG A 188 -1.12 -2.71 -3.80
N ARG A 189 -0.14 -2.96 -2.93
CA ARG A 189 1.19 -3.37 -3.40
C ARG A 189 1.03 -4.82 -3.87
N ASP A 190 1.62 -5.21 -5.01
CA ASP A 190 1.55 -6.54 -5.65
C ASP A 190 1.83 -7.75 -4.72
N TYR A 191 0.97 -7.96 -3.74
CA TYR A 191 0.88 -9.15 -2.92
C TYR A 191 -0.33 -9.89 -3.46
N HIS A 192 -0.04 -10.96 -4.20
CA HIS A 192 -0.98 -12.00 -4.52
C HIS A 192 -1.64 -12.48 -3.22
N TYR A 193 -2.81 -11.95 -2.92
CA TYR A 193 -3.70 -12.53 -1.94
C TYR A 193 -4.86 -13.19 -2.69
N GLU A 194 -5.03 -14.49 -2.46
CA GLU A 194 -5.99 -15.37 -3.12
C GLU A 194 -7.45 -15.14 -2.68
N TRP A 195 -7.78 -14.04 -1.99
CA TRP A 195 -9.16 -13.81 -1.56
C TRP A 195 -10.08 -13.39 -2.71
N ALA A 196 -9.54 -12.93 -3.85
CA ALA A 196 -10.32 -12.64 -5.05
C ALA A 196 -10.62 -13.88 -5.91
N ALA A 197 -10.13 -15.07 -5.53
CA ALA A 197 -10.23 -16.31 -6.32
C ALA A 197 -11.15 -17.38 -5.71
N CYS A 198 -11.83 -17.10 -4.60
CA CYS A 198 -12.81 -18.03 -4.01
C CYS A 198 -14.18 -17.37 -3.93
N GLY A 199 -14.91 -17.49 -5.04
CA GLY A 199 -16.35 -17.29 -5.18
C GLY A 199 -16.81 -18.12 -6.37
#